data_AF-A0A357NG55-F1
#
_entry.id   AF-A0A357NG55-F1
#
_cell.length_a   1.000
_cell.length_b   1.000
_cell.length_c   1.000
_cell.angle_alpha   90.00
_cell.angle_beta   90.00
_cell.angle_gamma   90.00
#
_symmetry.space_group_name_H-M   'P 1'
#
loop_
_entity.id
_entity.type
_entity.pdbx_description
1 polymer ?
#
loop_
_entity_poly.entity_id
_entity_poly.type
_entity_poly.pdbx_seq_one_letter_code
_entity_poly.pdbx_strand_id
1 'polypeptide(L)' 'MLSENALKVLARRYLRRDETGGLIEDPAGMFQRVATHVAGAEKLYRQGNELPWREKFYRVMSG' A
#
# COMPACT_ATOMS: atom_id res chain seq x y z
N MET A 1 1.96 -13.66 -7.20
CA MET A 1 1.73 -14.33 -5.89
C MET A 1 2.95 -14.13 -5.02
N LEU A 2 2.78 -13.76 -3.74
CA LEU A 2 3.89 -13.57 -2.81
C LEU A 2 4.38 -14.91 -2.26
N SER A 3 5.69 -15.08 -2.14
CA SER A 3 6.27 -16.25 -1.48
C SER A 3 6.05 -16.21 0.03
N GLU A 4 6.11 -17.36 0.69
CA GLU A 4 5.97 -17.44 2.15
C GLU A 4 7.01 -16.60 2.89
N ASN A 5 8.25 -16.56 2.40
CA ASN A 5 9.30 -15.71 2.96
C ASN A 5 8.99 -14.22 2.78
N ALA A 6 8.44 -13.81 1.62
CA ALA A 6 8.01 -12.44 1.42
C ALA A 6 6.89 -12.06 2.40
N LEU A 7 5.90 -12.94 2.60
CA LEU A 7 4.83 -12.74 3.58
C LEU A 7 5.39 -12.55 5.00
N LYS A 8 6.36 -13.39 5.42
CA LYS A 8 7.02 -13.27 6.73
C LYS A 8 7.75 -11.93 6.89
N VAL A 9 8.44 -11.47 5.84
CA VAL A 9 9.14 -10.17 5.85
C VAL A 9 8.15 -9.02 5.94
N LEU A 10 7.06 -9.06 5.17
CA LEU A 10 6.01 -8.04 5.20
C LEU A 10 5.38 -7.94 6.59
N ALA A 11 4.95 -9.06 7.17
CA ALA A 11 4.36 -9.11 8.51
C ALA A 11 5.30 -8.63 9.62
N ARG A 12 6.61 -8.85 9.46
CA ARG A 12 7.61 -8.43 10.45
C ARG A 12 7.91 -6.93 10.42
N ARG A 13 7.88 -6.29 9.23
CA ARG A 13 8.47 -4.94 9.06
C ARG A 13 7.53 -3.88 8.50
N TYR A 14 6.48 -4.25 7.76
CA TYR A 14 5.77 -3.30 6.90
C TYR A 14 4.26 -3.25 7.13
N LEU A 15 3.64 -4.38 7.49
CA LEU A 15 2.22 -4.43 7.83
C LEU A 15 1.98 -3.68 9.14
N ARG A 16 0.96 -2.81 9.13
CA ARG A 16 0.55 -2.07 10.33
C ARG A 16 0.11 -3.00 11.44
N ARG A 17 0.36 -2.52 12.67
CA ARG A 17 -0.04 -3.17 13.91
C ARG A 17 -0.86 -2.22 14.76
N ASP A 18 -1.72 -2.78 15.57
CA ASP A 18 -2.35 -2.06 16.68
C ASP A 18 -1.36 -1.84 17.83
N GLU A 19 -1.84 -1.18 18.89
CA GLU A 19 -1.06 -0.84 20.08
C GLU A 19 -0.60 -2.08 20.88
N THR A 20 -1.28 -3.22 20.71
CA THR A 20 -0.92 -4.50 21.33
C THR A 20 0.09 -5.31 20.48
N GLY A 21 0.42 -4.82 19.28
CA GLY A 21 1.31 -5.46 18.34
C GLY A 21 0.63 -6.47 17.41
N GLY A 22 -0.71 -6.58 17.44
CA GLY A 22 -1.51 -7.41 16.55
C GLY A 22 -1.53 -6.85 15.13
N LEU A 23 -1.45 -7.71 14.11
CA LEU A 23 -1.52 -7.28 12.71
C LEU A 23 -2.94 -6.82 12.36
N ILE A 24 -3.06 -5.61 11.83
CA ILE A 24 -4.34 -5.00 11.41
C ILE A 24 -4.39 -4.70 9.90
N GLU A 25 -3.36 -5.09 9.17
CA GLU A 25 -3.20 -4.86 7.75
C GLU A 25 -2.62 -6.12 7.10
N ASP A 26 -3.07 -6.45 5.89
CA ASP A 26 -2.54 -7.51 5.05
C ASP A 26 -1.72 -6.92 3.89
N PRO A 27 -1.02 -7.73 3.07
CA PRO A 27 -0.22 -7.21 1.95
C PRO A 27 -1.02 -6.36 0.97
N ALA A 28 -2.27 -6.73 0.67
CA ALA A 28 -3.13 -5.96 -0.22
C ALA A 28 -3.44 -4.56 0.36
N GLY A 29 -3.83 -4.50 1.64
CA GLY A 29 -4.05 -3.26 2.37
C GLY A 29 -2.79 -2.39 2.41
N MET A 30 -1.62 -2.99 2.62
CA MET A 30 -0.34 -2.28 2.58
C MET A 30 -0.09 -1.64 1.21
N PHE A 31 -0.27 -2.36 0.11
CA PHE A 31 -0.14 -1.81 -1.24
C PHE A 31 -1.15 -0.70 -1.50
N GLN A 32 -2.40 -0.89 -1.07
CA GLN A 32 -3.47 0.11 -1.23
C GLN A 32 -3.14 1.41 -0.48
N ARG A 33 -2.60 1.30 0.73
CA ARG A 33 -2.15 2.44 1.54
C ARG A 33 -1.02 3.20 0.85
N VAL A 34 0.03 2.49 0.39
CA VAL A 34 1.16 3.12 -0.28
C VAL A 34 0.71 3.79 -1.58
N ALA A 35 -0.07 3.09 -2.41
CA ALA A 35 -0.62 3.65 -3.64
C ALA A 35 -1.47 4.90 -3.39
N THR A 36 -2.29 4.90 -2.33
CA THR A 36 -3.09 6.08 -1.93
C THR A 36 -2.22 7.24 -1.49
N HIS A 37 -1.16 6.98 -0.72
CA HIS A 37 -0.25 8.03 -0.27
C HIS A 37 0.51 8.67 -1.43
N VAL A 38 1.09 7.85 -2.32
CA VAL A 38 1.87 8.33 -3.47
C VAL A 38 0.98 9.10 -4.46
N ALA A 39 -0.19 8.56 -4.81
CA ALA A 39 -1.12 9.26 -5.70
C ALA A 39 -1.64 10.57 -5.10
N GLY A 40 -1.63 10.72 -3.77
CA GLY A 40 -2.03 11.95 -3.10
C GLY A 40 -1.24 13.19 -3.55
N ALA A 41 -0.03 13.02 -4.09
CA ALA A 41 0.76 14.11 -4.67
C ALA A 41 0.05 14.79 -5.86
N GLU A 42 -0.84 14.08 -6.57
CA GLU A 42 -1.57 14.63 -7.72
C GLU A 42 -2.45 15.82 -7.34
N LYS A 43 -2.91 15.88 -6.09
CA LYS A 43 -3.73 16.99 -5.56
C LYS A 43 -3.02 18.34 -5.58
N LEU A 44 -1.70 18.35 -5.72
CA LEU A 44 -0.90 19.57 -5.78
C LEU A 44 -0.99 20.25 -7.16
N TYR A 45 -1.47 19.56 -8.19
CA TYR A 45 -1.62 20.10 -9.53
C TYR A 45 -3.03 20.66 -9.75
N ARG A 46 -3.14 21.81 -10.44
CA ARG A 46 -4.41 22.55 -10.64
C ARG A 46 -5.55 21.71 -11.23
N GLN A 47 -5.24 20.70 -12.03
CA GLN A 47 -6.19 19.77 -12.65
C GLN A 47 -5.83 18.31 -12.32
N GLY A 48 -5.03 18.09 -11.28
CA GLY A 48 -4.59 16.76 -10.89
C GLY A 48 -5.75 15.96 -10.30
N ASN A 49 -5.75 14.66 -10.58
CA ASN A 49 -6.72 13.71 -10.07
C ASN A 49 -5.95 12.47 -9.62
N GLU A 50 -5.95 12.19 -8.31
CA GLU A 50 -5.23 11.05 -7.76
C GLU A 50 -5.84 9.69 -8.13
N LEU A 51 -7.15 9.63 -8.44
CA LEU A 51 -7.88 8.36 -8.54
C LEU A 51 -7.30 7.39 -9.58
N PRO A 52 -7.00 7.82 -10.83
CA PRO A 52 -6.38 6.94 -11.82
C PRO A 52 -4.98 6.46 -11.39
N TRP A 53 -4.24 7.33 -10.70
CA TRP A 53 -2.90 7.02 -10.24
C TRP A 53 -2.89 6.04 -9.07
N ARG A 54 -3.86 6.11 -8.16
CA ARG A 54 -4.02 5.13 -7.07
C ARG A 54 -4.10 3.72 -7.61
N GLU A 55 -4.95 3.50 -8.61
CA GLU A 55 -5.12 2.18 -9.21
C GLU A 55 -3.85 1.73 -9.95
N LYS A 56 -3.22 2.64 -10.71
CA LYS A 56 -1.99 2.36 -11.44
C LYS A 56 -0.85 1.95 -10.50
N PHE A 57 -0.64 2.69 -9.41
CA PHE A 57 0.38 2.38 -8.43
C PHE A 57 0.11 1.07 -7.71
N TYR A 58 -1.14 0.82 -7.30
CA TYR A 58 -1.52 -0.45 -6.68
C TYR A 58 -1.17 -1.63 -7.60
N ARG A 59 -1.57 -1.55 -8.87
CA ARG A 59 -1.33 -2.61 -9.85
C ARG A 59 0.14 -2.91 -10.09
N VAL A 60 0.99 -1.87 -10.10
CA VAL A 60 2.44 -2.04 -10.24
C VAL A 60 3.05 -2.73 -9.01
N MET A 61 2.52 -2.47 -7.82
CA MET A 61 3.03 -3.08 -6.58
C MET A 61 2.52 -4.50 -6.34
N SER A 62 1.29 -4.80 -6.77
CA SER A 62 0.61 -6.07 -6.52
C SER A 62 0.74 -7.09 -7.66
N GLY A 63 1.30 -6.66 -8.80
CA GLY A 63 1.49 -7.45 -10.02
C GLY A 63 2.58 -8.51 -9.91
#